data_AF-A0A7R8W262-F1
#
_entry.id   AF-A0A7R8W262-F1
#
_cell.length_a   1.000
_cell.length_b   1.000
_cell.length_c   1.000
_cell.angle_alpha   90.00
_cell.angle_beta   90.00
_cell.angle_gamma   90.00
#
_symmetry.space_group_name_H-M   'P 1'
#
loop_
_entity.id
_entity.type
_entity.pdbx_description
1 polymer ?
#
loop_
_entity_poly.entity_id
_entity_poly.type
_entity_poly.pdbx_seq_one_letter_code
_entity_poly.pdbx_strand_id
1 'polypeptide(L)'
;MVLGALVSASTAQLLYPLPYAVPAPLAVAVPFIGAFSSQFHAQDELGQFTFATAGDNQARTEVKTLDGVVRGAYSYVDPTSKLISVNYVADANGYRVVGANNLPEAPAVPSVAGPEPVQDTPEVSQA
;
A
#
# COMPACT_ATOMS: atom_id res chain seq x y z
N MET A 1 84.29 17.36 27.97
CA MET A 1 83.33 16.31 27.57
C MET A 1 82.26 16.98 26.70
N VAL A 2 82.03 16.41 25.53
CA VAL A 2 81.02 16.70 24.47
C VAL A 2 79.62 16.89 25.12
N LEU A 3 78.67 17.76 24.75
CA LEU A 3 77.95 18.07 23.49
C LEU A 3 76.99 19.26 23.80
N GLY A 4 76.67 20.21 22.92
CA GLY A 4 75.56 20.09 21.97
C GLY A 4 74.67 21.35 22.00
N ALA A 5 74.48 22.00 20.85
CA ALA A 5 73.69 23.21 20.66
C ALA A 5 72.19 22.94 20.63
N LEU A 6 71.36 23.88 21.08
CA LEU A 6 69.96 24.00 20.66
C LEU A 6 69.59 25.47 20.47
N VAL A 7 69.40 25.83 19.20
CA VAL A 7 68.73 27.04 18.72
C VAL A 7 67.27 26.98 19.14
N SER A 8 66.76 28.05 19.76
CA SER A 8 65.32 28.23 19.94
C SER A 8 64.85 29.32 18.97
N ALA A 9 64.01 28.93 18.01
CA ALA A 9 63.41 29.81 17.01
C ALA A 9 62.08 30.37 17.54
N SER A 10 61.94 31.71 17.51
CA SER A 10 60.67 32.39 17.81
C SER A 10 59.62 32.09 16.74
N THR A 11 58.49 31.51 17.14
CA THR A 11 57.31 31.38 16.29
C THR A 11 56.40 32.60 16.47
N ALA A 12 56.26 33.42 15.41
CA ALA A 12 55.25 34.48 15.34
C ALA A 12 53.87 33.86 15.05
N GLN A 13 52.87 34.16 15.89
CA GLN A 13 51.49 33.72 15.67
C GLN A 13 50.76 34.74 14.78
N LEU A 14 50.26 34.30 13.63
CA LEU A 14 49.44 35.12 12.74
C LEU A 14 47.96 34.98 13.12
N LEU A 15 47.30 36.12 13.35
CA LEU A 15 45.88 36.23 13.71
C LEU A 15 45.03 36.37 12.44
N TYR A 16 44.13 35.42 12.19
CA TYR A 16 43.21 35.44 11.04
C TYR A 16 41.80 35.89 11.47
N PRO A 17 41.11 36.75 10.71
CA PRO A 17 39.75 37.18 11.06
C PRO A 17 38.70 36.10 10.71
N LEU A 18 37.67 35.99 11.55
CA LEU A 18 36.53 35.09 11.32
C LEU A 18 35.66 35.60 10.16
N PRO A 19 35.12 34.72 9.30
CA PRO A 19 34.19 35.15 8.26
C PRO A 19 32.86 35.60 8.88
N TYR A 20 32.33 36.73 8.42
CA TYR A 20 30.99 37.20 8.76
C TYR A 20 29.93 36.22 8.21
N ALA A 21 29.02 35.76 9.06
CA ALA A 21 27.92 34.88 8.66
C ALA A 21 26.76 35.69 8.04
N VAL A 22 26.32 35.31 6.84
CA VAL A 22 25.12 35.86 6.20
C VAL A 22 23.89 35.09 6.72
N PRO A 23 22.84 35.74 7.24
CA PRO A 23 21.65 35.03 7.69
C PRO A 23 20.93 34.40 6.49
N ALA A 24 20.61 33.11 6.59
CA ALA A 24 19.86 32.39 5.57
C ALA A 24 18.40 32.92 5.49
N PRO A 25 17.81 33.02 4.29
CA PRO A 25 16.42 33.45 4.16
C PRO A 25 15.47 32.44 4.79
N LEU A 26 14.48 32.94 5.53
CA LEU A 26 13.39 32.14 6.09
C LEU A 26 12.52 31.60 4.95
N ALA A 27 12.52 30.29 4.74
CA ALA A 27 11.60 29.64 3.81
C ALA A 27 10.21 29.55 4.46
N VAL A 28 9.23 30.28 3.91
CA VAL A 28 7.82 30.11 4.26
C VAL A 28 7.30 28.90 3.50
N ALA A 29 6.98 27.82 4.21
CA ALA A 29 6.31 26.65 3.63
C ALA A 29 4.83 27.00 3.39
N VAL A 30 4.45 27.19 2.12
CA VAL A 30 3.04 27.32 1.73
C VAL A 30 2.47 25.90 1.62
N PRO A 31 1.41 25.54 2.38
CA PRO A 31 0.80 24.23 2.21
C PRO A 31 0.18 24.15 0.81
N PHE A 32 0.57 23.14 0.04
CA PHE A 32 -0.09 22.84 -1.22
C PHE A 32 -1.48 22.27 -0.91
N ILE A 33 -2.52 23.08 -1.11
CA ILE A 33 -3.92 22.68 -0.90
C ILE A 33 -4.57 22.55 -2.28
N GLY A 34 -4.30 21.45 -2.97
CA GLY A 34 -4.90 21.14 -4.26
C GLY A 34 -5.33 19.68 -4.29
N ALA A 35 -6.61 19.45 -4.59
CA ALA A 35 -7.13 18.12 -4.89
C ALA A 35 -6.36 17.55 -6.09
N PHE A 36 -5.74 16.38 -5.94
CA PHE A 36 -5.08 15.72 -7.06
C PHE A 36 -6.04 14.68 -7.66
N SER A 37 -6.16 14.70 -8.99
CA SER A 37 -6.89 13.69 -9.74
C SER A 37 -6.12 13.33 -10.99
N SER A 38 -6.04 12.05 -11.31
CA SER A 38 -5.41 11.51 -12.51
C SER A 38 -6.29 10.40 -13.08
N GLN A 39 -6.40 10.36 -14.40
CA GLN A 39 -7.06 9.27 -15.11
C GLN A 39 -6.18 8.76 -16.25
N PHE A 40 -6.21 7.45 -16.46
CA PHE A 40 -5.55 6.75 -17.56
C PHE A 40 -6.59 5.91 -18.30
N HIS A 41 -6.55 5.94 -19.63
CA HIS A 41 -7.39 5.11 -20.47
C HIS A 41 -6.61 4.69 -21.72
N ALA A 42 -6.66 3.41 -22.05
CA ALA A 42 -6.13 2.84 -23.28
C ALA A 42 -7.08 1.76 -23.78
N GLN A 43 -7.29 1.71 -25.10
CA GLN A 43 -8.17 0.75 -25.76
C GLN A 43 -7.55 0.29 -27.09
N ASP A 44 -7.79 -0.97 -27.47
CA ASP A 44 -7.42 -1.52 -28.79
C ASP A 44 -8.64 -1.65 -29.74
N GLU A 45 -8.39 -1.93 -31.03
CA GLU A 45 -9.43 -2.17 -32.04
C GLU A 45 -10.36 -3.35 -31.71
N LEU A 46 -9.90 -4.31 -30.91
CA LEU A 46 -10.65 -5.51 -30.53
C LEU A 46 -11.57 -5.28 -29.33
N GLY A 47 -11.58 -4.06 -28.76
CA GLY A 47 -12.45 -3.66 -27.66
C GLY A 47 -11.94 -4.06 -26.27
N GLN A 48 -10.66 -4.43 -26.16
CA GLN A 48 -9.96 -4.57 -24.88
C GLN A 48 -9.57 -3.19 -24.38
N PHE A 49 -9.62 -2.96 -23.08
CA PHE A 49 -9.24 -1.67 -22.52
C PHE A 49 -8.56 -1.82 -21.17
N THR A 50 -7.78 -0.81 -20.82
CA THR A 50 -7.30 -0.55 -19.46
C THR A 50 -7.73 0.85 -19.06
N PHE A 51 -8.32 0.97 -17.87
CA PHE A 51 -8.74 2.24 -17.30
C PHE A 51 -8.24 2.33 -15.86
N ALA A 52 -7.76 3.51 -15.46
CA ALA A 52 -7.42 3.78 -14.07
C ALA A 52 -7.77 5.22 -13.69
N THR A 53 -8.10 5.44 -12.42
CA THR A 53 -8.32 6.76 -11.85
C THR A 53 -7.75 6.77 -10.44
N ALA A 54 -7.10 7.87 -10.07
CA ALA A 54 -6.63 8.11 -8.71
C ALA A 54 -7.01 9.54 -8.32
N GLY A 55 -7.62 9.69 -7.16
CA GLY A 55 -7.94 10.96 -6.51
C GLY A 55 -7.42 10.98 -5.07
N ASP A 56 -7.76 12.02 -4.31
CA ASP A 56 -7.25 12.22 -2.95
C ASP A 56 -7.53 11.04 -2.00
N ASN A 57 -8.76 10.52 -2.01
CA ASN A 57 -9.23 9.47 -1.11
C ASN A 57 -9.86 8.29 -1.83
N GLN A 58 -9.69 8.19 -3.14
CA GLN A 58 -10.33 7.17 -3.96
C GLN A 58 -9.44 6.77 -5.13
N ALA A 59 -9.45 5.50 -5.50
CA ALA A 59 -8.79 5.00 -6.69
C ALA A 59 -9.62 3.89 -7.33
N ARG A 60 -9.46 3.71 -8.65
CA ARG A 60 -10.12 2.65 -9.44
C ARG A 60 -9.17 2.20 -10.53
N THR A 61 -9.12 0.89 -10.79
CA THR A 61 -8.42 0.30 -11.92
C THR A 61 -9.29 -0.79 -12.54
N GLU A 62 -9.34 -0.85 -13.86
CA GLU A 62 -10.10 -1.80 -14.65
C GLU A 62 -9.32 -2.27 -15.87
N VAL A 63 -9.46 -3.55 -16.18
CA VAL A 63 -8.94 -4.17 -17.40
C VAL A 63 -10.01 -5.06 -18.01
N LYS A 64 -10.32 -4.87 -19.29
CA LYS A 64 -11.16 -5.76 -20.08
C LYS A 64 -10.31 -6.60 -21.00
N THR A 65 -10.45 -7.92 -20.88
CA THR A 65 -9.76 -8.90 -21.74
C THR A 65 -10.64 -9.25 -22.96
N LEU A 66 -10.03 -9.88 -23.98
CA LEU A 66 -10.71 -10.32 -25.20
C LEU A 66 -11.91 -11.23 -24.94
N ASP A 67 -11.86 -12.04 -23.88
CA ASP A 67 -12.97 -12.89 -23.43
C ASP A 67 -14.22 -12.11 -22.97
N GLY A 68 -14.18 -10.77 -23.03
CA GLY A 68 -15.25 -9.89 -22.57
C GLY A 68 -15.28 -9.68 -21.06
N VAL A 69 -14.43 -10.38 -20.32
CA VAL A 69 -14.31 -10.28 -18.86
C VAL A 69 -13.65 -8.96 -18.47
N VAL A 70 -14.29 -8.21 -17.59
CA VAL A 70 -13.74 -7.02 -16.94
C VAL A 70 -13.31 -7.37 -15.53
N ARG A 71 -12.04 -7.14 -15.21
CA ARG A 71 -11.51 -7.27 -13.85
C ARG A 71 -11.11 -5.89 -13.36
N GLY A 72 -11.48 -5.57 -12.14
CA GLY A 72 -11.08 -4.30 -11.57
C GLY A 72 -11.04 -4.30 -10.06
N ALA A 73 -10.52 -3.20 -9.54
CA ALA A 73 -10.51 -2.90 -8.13
C ALA A 73 -10.85 -1.42 -7.93
N TYR A 74 -11.56 -1.12 -6.85
CA TYR A 74 -11.72 0.24 -6.38
C TYR A 74 -11.40 0.32 -4.90
N SER A 75 -10.88 1.46 -4.47
CA SER A 75 -10.61 1.74 -3.07
C SER A 75 -11.09 3.13 -2.70
N TYR A 76 -11.51 3.27 -1.45
CA TYR A 76 -11.89 4.56 -0.86
C TYR A 76 -11.57 4.60 0.64
N VAL A 77 -11.32 5.80 1.15
CA VAL A 77 -11.18 6.02 2.59
C VAL A 77 -12.56 6.31 3.18
N ASP A 78 -12.98 5.53 4.17
CA ASP A 78 -14.24 5.75 4.86
C ASP A 78 -14.13 6.84 5.96
N PRO A 79 -15.24 7.33 6.54
CA PRO A 79 -15.21 8.41 7.54
C PRO A 79 -14.42 8.10 8.81
N THR A 80 -14.10 6.83 9.08
CA THR A 80 -13.25 6.40 10.20
C THR A 80 -11.76 6.34 9.82
N SER A 81 -11.40 6.88 8.65
CA SER A 81 -10.05 6.87 8.08
C SER A 81 -9.50 5.48 7.75
N LYS A 82 -10.39 4.48 7.60
CA LYS A 82 -9.99 3.14 7.16
C LYS A 82 -10.08 3.03 5.64
N LEU A 83 -9.09 2.35 5.04
CA LEU A 83 -9.07 2.08 3.60
C LEU A 83 -9.96 0.88 3.31
N ILE A 84 -11.02 1.11 2.54
CA ILE A 84 -11.84 0.06 1.97
C ILE A 84 -11.32 -0.24 0.57
N SER A 85 -11.02 -1.51 0.31
CA SER A 85 -10.66 -2.00 -1.02
C SER A 85 -11.62 -3.09 -1.43
N VAL A 86 -12.03 -3.06 -2.70
CA VAL A 86 -12.95 -4.02 -3.31
C VAL A 86 -12.40 -4.45 -4.66
N ASN A 87 -12.27 -5.76 -4.85
CA ASN A 87 -11.87 -6.41 -6.09
C ASN A 87 -13.11 -7.09 -6.69
N TYR A 88 -13.32 -6.93 -7.99
CA TYR A 88 -14.47 -7.51 -8.67
C TYR A 88 -14.11 -8.07 -10.04
N VAL A 89 -15.00 -8.92 -10.53
CA VAL A 89 -14.98 -9.50 -11.86
C VAL A 89 -16.38 -9.37 -12.45
N ALA A 90 -16.47 -8.87 -13.68
CA ALA A 90 -17.69 -8.88 -14.47
C ALA A 90 -17.45 -9.77 -15.72
N ASP A 91 -18.18 -10.87 -15.82
CA ASP A 91 -18.11 -11.82 -16.93
C ASP A 91 -19.53 -12.23 -17.37
N ALA A 92 -19.66 -13.34 -18.11
CA ALA A 92 -20.95 -13.89 -18.53
C ALA A 92 -21.90 -14.23 -17.36
N ASN A 93 -21.40 -14.44 -16.14
CA ASN A 93 -22.20 -14.70 -14.95
C ASN A 93 -22.66 -13.40 -14.26
N GLY A 94 -22.34 -12.24 -14.82
CA GLY A 94 -22.64 -10.92 -14.27
C GLY A 94 -21.50 -10.37 -13.40
N TYR A 95 -21.84 -9.37 -12.58
CA TYR A 95 -20.89 -8.70 -11.68
C TYR A 95 -20.77 -9.44 -10.34
N ARG A 96 -19.54 -9.78 -9.94
CA ARG A 96 -19.23 -10.37 -8.63
C ARG A 96 -18.07 -9.65 -7.95
N VAL A 97 -18.20 -9.45 -6.65
CA VAL A 97 -17.07 -9.06 -5.78
C VAL A 97 -16.28 -10.32 -5.45
N VAL A 98 -15.00 -10.35 -5.80
CA VAL A 98 -14.09 -11.47 -5.50
C VAL A 98 -13.34 -11.27 -4.20
N GLY A 99 -13.29 -10.05 -3.69
CA GLY A 99 -12.74 -9.75 -2.36
C GLY A 99 -13.06 -8.33 -1.95
N ALA A 100 -13.37 -8.12 -0.68
CA ALA A 100 -13.56 -6.81 -0.10
C ALA A 100 -13.24 -6.82 1.40
N ASN A 101 -12.67 -5.74 1.92
CA ASN A 101 -12.31 -5.64 3.34
C ASN A 101 -13.48 -5.19 4.24
N ASN A 102 -14.67 -4.95 3.65
CA ASN A 102 -15.89 -4.56 4.36
C ASN A 102 -17.00 -5.63 4.26
N LEU A 103 -16.65 -6.85 3.82
CA LEU A 103 -17.64 -7.91 3.73
C LEU A 103 -18.05 -8.36 5.14
N PRO A 104 -19.34 -8.70 5.35
CA PRO A 104 -19.78 -9.31 6.59
C PRO A 104 -18.98 -10.60 6.82
N GLU A 105 -18.32 -10.71 7.97
CA GLU A 105 -17.71 -11.96 8.38
C GLU A 105 -18.84 -12.94 8.65
N ALA A 106 -18.85 -14.08 7.96
CA ALA A 106 -19.80 -15.14 8.25
C ALA A 106 -19.60 -15.59 9.72
N PRO A 107 -20.67 -15.82 10.49
CA PRO A 107 -20.52 -16.40 11.82
C PRO A 107 -19.69 -17.67 11.71
N ALA A 108 -18.66 -17.80 12.56
CA ALA A 108 -17.87 -19.02 12.62
C ALA A 108 -18.83 -20.18 12.91
N VAL A 109 -19.07 -21.03 11.91
CA VAL A 109 -19.78 -22.28 12.14
C VAL A 109 -18.88 -23.09 13.07
N PRO A 110 -19.32 -23.45 14.29
CA PRO A 110 -18.55 -24.39 15.08
C PRO A 110 -18.38 -25.63 14.21
N SER A 111 -17.14 -26.13 14.12
CA SER A 111 -16.87 -27.43 13.51
C SER A 111 -17.60 -28.48 14.34
N VAL A 112 -18.87 -28.72 14.01
CA VAL A 112 -19.62 -29.84 14.55
C VAL A 112 -18.93 -31.06 14.00
N ALA A 113 -18.14 -31.72 14.84
CA ALA A 113 -17.69 -33.08 14.57
C ALA A 113 -18.94 -33.85 14.11
N GLY A 114 -18.88 -34.41 12.90
CA GLY A 114 -19.97 -35.23 12.38
C GLY A 114 -20.38 -36.27 13.42
N PRO A 115 -21.65 -36.70 13.43
CA PRO A 115 -22.11 -37.70 14.39
C PRO A 115 -21.13 -38.88 14.39
N GLU A 116 -20.62 -39.24 15.57
CA GLU A 116 -19.74 -40.39 15.70
C GLU A 116 -20.43 -41.60 15.04
N PRO A 117 -19.70 -42.43 14.27
CA PRO A 117 -20.29 -43.61 13.66
C PRO A 117 -20.94 -44.46 14.74
N VAL A 118 -22.24 -44.72 14.57
CA VAL A 118 -23.06 -45.55 15.45
C VAL A 118 -22.33 -46.88 15.64
N GLN A 119 -21.85 -47.12 16.87
CA GLN A 119 -21.23 -48.39 17.21
C GLN A 119 -22.33 -49.45 17.24
N ASP A 120 -22.15 -50.53 16.49
CA ASP A 120 -23.10 -51.63 16.45
C ASP A 120 -23.35 -52.18 17.87
N THR A 121 -24.62 -52.32 18.22
CA THR A 121 -25.06 -52.92 19.49
C THR A 121 -24.77 -54.43 19.44
N PRO A 122 -24.34 -55.09 20.53
CA PRO A 122 -23.83 -56.47 20.52
C PRO A 122 -24.79 -57.58 20.06
N GLU A 123 -26.02 -57.23 19.68
CA GLU A 123 -27.01 -58.17 19.15
C GLU A 123 -26.75 -58.56 17.67
N VAL A 124 -26.02 -57.74 16.90
CA VAL A 124 -25.81 -57.98 15.45
C VAL A 124 -24.54 -58.80 15.15
N SER A 125 -23.62 -58.97 16.10
CA SER A 125 -22.34 -59.68 15.91
C SER A 125 -22.36 -61.18 16.23
N GLN A 126 -23.52 -61.72 16.60
CA GLN A 126 -23.68 -63.14 16.99
C GLN A 126 -24.64 -63.93 16.07
N ALA A 127 -25.00 -63.39 14.91
CA ALA A 127 -25.82 -64.09 13.91
C ALA A 127 -24.99 -64.94 12.93
#